data_AF-A0A6B0R515-F1
#
_entry.id   AF-A0A6B0R515-F1
#
_cell.length_a   1.000
_cell.length_b   1.000
_cell.length_c   1.000
_cell.angle_alpha   90.00
_cell.angle_beta   90.00
_cell.angle_gamma   90.00
#
_symmetry.space_group_name_H-M   'P 1'
#
loop_
_entity.id
_entity.type
_entity.pdbx_description
1 polymer ?
#
loop_
_entity_poly.entity_id
_entity_poly.type
_entity_poly.pdbx_seq_one_letter_code
_entity_poly.pdbx_strand_id
1 'polypeptide(L)' 'MESNPSSEGASPEPCATPAGAVKLHKKLELNPKESQDIKALQKNLEQSAKLVKQKRITLESTQAAVGLTLGVLFGKVFS' A
#
# COMPACT_ATOMS: atom_id res chain seq x y z
N MET A 1 48.39 23.43 9.42
CA MET A 1 47.61 22.47 10.24
C MET A 1 46.79 21.64 9.28
N GLU A 2 47.21 20.39 9.19
CA GLU A 2 46.65 19.31 8.38
C GLU A 2 45.26 18.93 8.87
N SER A 3 44.38 18.47 7.99
CA SER A 3 43.92 17.05 7.97
C SER A 3 42.63 16.87 7.16
N ASN A 4 42.75 16.09 6.09
CA ASN A 4 41.80 15.05 5.66
C ASN A 4 42.70 13.80 5.45
N PRO A 5 42.25 12.53 5.57
CA PRO A 5 40.88 12.04 5.40
C PRO A 5 40.47 10.85 6.35
N SER A 6 39.25 10.33 6.14
CA SER A 6 38.76 8.98 6.48
C SER A 6 38.30 8.68 7.93
N SER A 7 37.00 8.38 8.09
CA SER A 7 36.54 7.38 9.07
C SER A 7 35.19 6.81 8.62
N GLU A 8 35.28 5.60 8.07
CA GLU A 8 34.44 4.43 8.32
C GLU A 8 32.90 4.60 8.36
N GLY A 9 32.25 3.83 7.49
CA GLY A 9 30.80 3.73 7.44
C GLY A 9 30.19 3.20 8.73
N ALA A 10 29.14 3.87 9.20
CA ALA A 10 28.13 3.27 10.06
C ALA A 10 26.91 2.98 9.18
N SER A 11 26.94 1.82 8.53
CA SER A 11 25.74 1.14 8.05
C SER A 11 24.79 1.02 9.26
N PRO A 12 23.58 1.61 9.23
CA PRO A 12 22.63 1.37 10.30
C PRO A 12 22.29 -0.12 10.27
N GLU A 13 22.82 -0.85 11.24
CA GLU A 13 22.43 -2.23 11.47
C GLU A 13 20.91 -2.23 11.68
N PRO A 14 20.16 -3.02 10.89
CA PRO A 14 18.72 -3.09 11.02
C PRO A 14 18.40 -3.72 12.38
N CYS A 15 18.12 -2.86 13.36
CA CYS A 15 17.75 -3.27 14.70
C CYS A 15 16.51 -4.17 14.63
N ALA A 16 16.74 -5.42 15.03
CA ALA A 16 15.80 -6.38 15.57
C ALA A 16 14.42 -6.41 14.92
N THR A 17 14.30 -7.32 13.96
CA THR A 17 13.08 -8.08 13.64
C THR A 17 12.20 -8.25 14.87
N PRO A 18 10.94 -7.76 14.88
CA PRO A 18 9.95 -8.31 15.77
C PRO A 18 9.76 -9.77 15.35
N ALA A 19 10.33 -10.68 16.14
CA ALA A 19 9.99 -12.09 16.17
C ALA A 19 8.55 -12.22 16.66
N GLY A 20 7.63 -11.88 15.76
CA GLY A 20 6.20 -12.02 15.91
C GLY A 20 5.69 -12.62 14.63
N ALA A 21 6.04 -13.89 14.42
CA ALA A 21 5.45 -14.72 13.40
C ALA A 21 3.93 -14.75 13.61
N VAL A 22 3.21 -13.77 13.06
CA VAL A 22 1.83 -13.98 12.69
C VAL A 22 1.90 -14.77 11.40
N LYS A 23 2.26 -16.04 11.53
CA LYS A 23 1.97 -17.06 10.54
C LYS A 23 0.44 -17.12 10.50
N LEU A 24 -0.17 -16.21 9.73
CA LEU A 24 -1.57 -16.27 9.37
C LEU A 24 -1.72 -17.38 8.31
N HIS A 25 -1.33 -18.60 8.68
CA HIS A 25 -1.84 -19.80 8.06
C HIS A 25 -3.13 -20.17 8.79
N LYS A 26 -4.13 -19.28 8.70
CA LYS A 26 -5.47 -19.83 8.51
C LYS A 26 -5.46 -20.31 7.07
N LYS A 27 -5.13 -21.58 6.85
CA LYS A 27 -5.53 -22.28 5.63
C LYS A 27 -7.06 -22.33 5.69
N LEU A 28 -7.69 -21.19 5.39
CA LEU A 28 -9.09 -21.15 4.99
C LEU A 28 -9.08 -22.05 3.75
N GLU A 29 -9.59 -23.27 3.89
CA GLU A 29 -9.76 -24.15 2.76
C GLU A 29 -10.88 -23.54 1.91
N LEU A 30 -10.52 -22.50 1.16
CA LEU A 30 -11.37 -21.91 0.14
C LEU A 30 -11.59 -23.01 -0.87
N ASN A 31 -12.85 -23.31 -1.14
CA ASN A 31 -13.12 -24.27 -2.20
C ASN A 31 -12.55 -23.70 -3.52
N PRO A 32 -12.30 -24.54 -4.53
CA PRO A 32 -11.74 -24.08 -5.81
C PRO A 32 -12.55 -22.96 -6.48
N LYS A 33 -13.87 -22.88 -6.23
CA LYS A 33 -14.77 -21.85 -6.76
C LYS A 33 -14.53 -20.50 -6.08
N GLU A 34 -14.53 -20.45 -4.76
CA GLU A 34 -14.30 -19.25 -3.97
C GLU A 34 -12.87 -18.70 -4.20
N SER A 35 -11.89 -19.57 -4.39
CA SER A 35 -10.52 -19.17 -4.77
C SER A 35 -10.48 -18.49 -6.15
N GLN A 36 -11.27 -18.97 -7.12
CA GLN A 36 -11.41 -18.32 -8.42
C GLN A 36 -12.13 -16.98 -8.32
N ASP A 37 -13.20 -16.89 -7.52
CA ASP A 37 -13.97 -15.66 -7.33
C ASP A 37 -13.13 -14.59 -6.63
N ILE A 38 -12.33 -14.95 -5.63
CA ILE A 38 -11.38 -14.03 -4.99
C ILE A 38 -10.33 -13.55 -6.00
N LYS A 39 -9.80 -14.42 -6.86
CA LYS A 39 -8.87 -14.01 -7.93
C LYS A 39 -9.53 -13.07 -8.93
N ALA A 40 -10.79 -13.29 -9.28
CA ALA A 40 -11.55 -12.39 -10.15
C ALA A 40 -11.77 -11.04 -9.48
N LEU A 41 -12.14 -11.02 -8.20
CA LEU A 41 -12.31 -9.81 -7.41
C LEU A 41 -11.00 -9.02 -7.30
N GLN A 42 -9.88 -9.68 -7.02
CA GLN A 42 -8.56 -9.03 -6.97
C GLN A 42 -8.21 -8.35 -8.30
N LYS A 43 -8.45 -9.03 -9.43
CA LYS A 43 -8.24 -8.43 -10.76
C LYS A 43 -9.14 -7.23 -10.99
N ASN A 44 -10.41 -7.31 -10.61
CA ASN A 44 -11.34 -6.20 -10.74
C ASN A 44 -10.92 -5.00 -9.88
N LEU A 45 -10.47 -5.23 -8.64
CA LEU A 45 -9.96 -4.19 -7.77
C LEU A 45 -8.69 -3.53 -8.34
N GLU A 46 -7.75 -4.31 -8.88
CA GLU A 46 -6.56 -3.76 -9.53
C GLU A 46 -6.94 -2.88 -10.74
N GLN A 47 -7.87 -3.35 -11.57
CA GLN A 47 -8.38 -2.57 -12.70
C GLN A 47 -9.09 -1.30 -12.24
N SER A 48 -9.89 -1.37 -11.17
CA SER A 48 -10.56 -0.21 -10.59
C SER A 48 -9.55 0.83 -10.09
N ALA A 49 -8.48 0.40 -9.39
CA ALA A 49 -7.44 1.29 -8.90
C ALA A 49 -6.69 1.98 -10.04
N LYS A 50 -6.39 1.24 -11.13
CA LYS A 50 -5.79 1.82 -12.35
C LYS A 50 -6.69 2.88 -12.96
N LEU A 51 -7.99 2.59 -13.10
CA LEU A 51 -8.95 3.53 -13.66
C LEU A 51 -9.13 4.79 -12.80
N VAL A 52 -9.23 4.64 -11.47
CA VAL A 52 -9.32 5.76 -10.53
C VAL A 52 -8.08 6.65 -10.64
N LYS A 53 -6.89 6.05 -10.68
CA LYS A 53 -5.63 6.80 -10.86
C LYS A 53 -5.60 7.56 -12.18
N GLN A 54 -6.06 6.93 -13.28
CA GLN A 54 -6.13 7.56 -14.60
C GLN A 54 -7.08 8.76 -14.57
N LYS A 55 -8.33 8.57 -14.12
CA LYS A 55 -9.33 9.64 -14.04
C LYS A 55 -8.86 10.82 -13.18
N ARG A 56 -8.25 10.53 -12.03
CA ARG A 56 -7.64 11.55 -11.16
C ARG A 56 -6.60 12.38 -11.92
N ILE A 57 -5.69 11.75 -12.67
CA ILE A 57 -4.66 12.46 -13.44
C ILE A 57 -5.28 13.26 -14.57
N THR A 58 -6.21 12.68 -15.34
CA THR A 58 -6.90 13.37 -16.45
C THR A 58 -7.68 14.59 -15.98
N LEU A 59 -8.25 14.54 -14.78
CA LEU A 59 -8.96 15.66 -14.17
C LEU A 59 -8.05 16.52 -13.28
N GLU A 60 -6.73 16.30 -13.34
CA GLU A 60 -5.70 17.03 -12.58
C GLU A 60 -6.00 17.16 -11.08
N SER A 61 -6.69 16.17 -10.53
CA SER A 61 -7.16 16.18 -9.14
C SER A 61 -6.08 15.63 -8.20
N THR A 62 -5.86 16.28 -7.07
CA THR A 62 -4.92 15.79 -6.06
C THR A 62 -5.55 14.67 -5.23
N GLN A 63 -4.71 13.82 -4.62
CA GLN A 63 -5.22 12.75 -3.75
C GLN A 63 -5.93 13.33 -2.51
N ALA A 64 -5.42 14.42 -1.95
CA ALA A 64 -6.09 15.16 -0.88
C ALA A 64 -7.47 15.69 -1.30
N ALA A 65 -7.61 16.25 -2.51
CA ALA A 65 -8.89 16.74 -3.00
C ALA A 65 -9.92 15.61 -3.19
N VAL A 66 -9.49 14.45 -3.67
CA VAL A 66 -10.35 13.26 -3.78
C VAL A 66 -10.80 12.79 -2.39
N GLY A 67 -9.88 12.69 -1.42
CA GLY A 67 -10.19 12.29 -0.05
C GLY A 67 -11.15 13.24 0.67
N LEU A 68 -11.00 14.55 0.46
CA LEU A 68 -11.91 15.57 0.98
C LEU A 68 -13.30 15.47 0.33
N THR A 69 -13.35 15.35 -1.00
CA THR A 69 -14.63 15.24 -1.74
C THR A 69 -15.42 14.00 -1.29
N LEU A 70 -14.74 12.87 -1.10
CA LEU A 70 -15.36 11.67 -0.54
C LEU A 70 -15.88 11.91 0.88
N GLY A 71 -15.16 12.68 1.69
CA GLY A 71 -15.61 13.10 3.02
C GLY A 71 -16.87 13.95 3.00
N VAL A 72 -16.99 14.88 2.04
CA VAL A 72 -18.19 15.70 1.85
C VAL A 72 -19.39 14.86 1.42
N LEU A 73 -19.19 13.89 0.52
CA LEU A 73 -20.26 13.06 -0.02
C LEU A 73 -20.73 11.95 0.94
N PHE A 74 -19.80 11.34 1.68
CA PHE A 74 -20.06 10.13 2.47
C PHE A 74 -19.85 10.31 3.99
N GLY A 75 -19.51 11.52 4.44
CA GLY A 75 -19.32 11.83 5.87
C GLY A 75 -18.02 11.28 6.48
N LYS A 76 -17.10 10.75 5.67
CA LYS A 76 -15.81 10.19 6.12
C LYS A 76 -14.66 10.64 5.22
N VAL A 77 -13.80 11.51 5.74
CA VAL A 77 -12.61 12.01 5.02
C VAL A 77 -11.56 10.89 4.94
N PHE A 78 -10.91 10.79 3.78
CA PHE A 78 -9.80 9.86 3.55
C PHE A 78 -8.49 10.63 3.40
N SER A 79 -7.42 10.10 4.00
CA SER A 79 -6.06 10.63 3.91
C SER A 79 -5.18 9.80 2.99
#